data_AF-A0A444ZSC7-F1
#
_entry.id   AF-A0A444ZSC7-F1
#
_cell.length_a   1.000
_cell.length_b   1.000
_cell.length_c   1.000
_cell.angle_alpha   90.00
_cell.angle_beta   90.00
_cell.angle_gamma   90.00
#
_symmetry.space_group_name_H-M   'P 1'
#
loop_
_entity.id
_entity.type
_entity.pdbx_description
1 polymer ?
#
loop_
_entity_poly.entity_id
_entity_poly.type
_entity_poly.pdbx_seq_one_letter_code
_entity_poly.pdbx_strand_id
1 'polypeptide(L)'
;MDTGSCATILNPHVLPAEMWAPFHKKISVANKEVFTIDLISRKSIGFEIFAGQTTWFRVLKSYLLKKDVLFEFDAFYRIHGPQIKPTRLSYKR
;
A
#
# COMPACT_ATOMS: atom_id res chain seq x y z
N MET A 1 -4.69 9.95 3.98
CA MET A 1 -3.64 9.81 2.95
C MET A 1 -2.36 10.20 3.65
N ASP A 2 -1.46 9.26 3.89
CA ASP A 2 -0.15 9.54 4.48
C ASP A 2 0.79 9.94 3.33
N THR A 3 1.42 11.11 3.43
CA THR A 3 2.33 11.66 2.40
C THR A 3 3.80 11.30 2.67
N GLY A 4 4.09 10.62 3.78
CA GLY A 4 5.45 10.30 4.21
C GLY A 4 5.97 8.93 3.80
N SER A 5 5.09 7.99 3.42
CA SER A 5 5.48 6.62 3.06
C SER A 5 5.09 6.29 1.61
N CYS A 6 5.93 5.46 0.99
CA CYS A 6 6.06 5.33 -0.46
C CYS A 6 5.76 3.89 -0.94
N ALA A 7 5.00 3.09 -0.18
CA ALA A 7 4.74 1.71 -0.56
C ALA A 7 3.48 1.11 0.06
N THR A 8 2.66 0.45 -0.76
CA THR A 8 1.50 -0.31 -0.29
C THR A 8 1.94 -1.47 0.61
N ILE A 9 1.30 -1.58 1.76
CA ILE A 9 1.58 -2.60 2.78
C ILE A 9 0.46 -3.63 2.76
N LEU A 10 0.83 -4.91 2.89
CA LEU A 10 -0.08 -6.04 2.91
C LEU A 10 0.12 -6.87 4.17
N ASN A 11 -0.97 -7.40 4.70
CA ASN A 11 -0.93 -8.39 5.75
C ASN A 11 -0.30 -9.70 5.20
N PRO A 12 0.74 -10.24 5.86
CA PRO A 12 1.38 -11.52 5.58
C PRO A 12 0.46 -12.66 5.13
N HIS A 13 -0.73 -12.78 5.74
CA HIS A 13 -1.63 -13.91 5.50
C HIS A 13 -2.33 -13.86 4.14
N VAL A 14 -2.32 -12.71 3.46
CA VAL A 14 -2.99 -12.52 2.17
C VAL A 14 -2.24 -13.21 1.02
N LEU A 15 -0.93 -13.41 1.14
CA LEU A 15 -0.11 -14.06 0.11
C LEU A 15 0.66 -15.27 0.68
N PRO A 16 0.85 -16.32 -0.12
CA PRO A 16 1.69 -17.46 0.26
C PRO A 16 3.11 -17.05 0.67
N ALA A 17 3.74 -17.85 1.54
CA ALA A 17 5.07 -17.56 2.09
C ALA A 17 6.14 -17.40 0.98
N GLU A 18 5.99 -18.17 -0.10
CA GLU A 18 6.90 -18.25 -1.23
C GLU A 18 6.89 -16.96 -2.06
N MET A 19 5.83 -16.16 -1.96
CA MET A 19 5.70 -14.89 -2.69
C MET A 19 6.53 -13.76 -2.08
N TRP A 20 7.11 -13.96 -0.91
CA TRP A 20 7.92 -12.96 -0.22
C TRP A 20 9.42 -13.16 -0.48
N ALA A 21 10.13 -12.05 -0.64
CA ALA A 21 11.58 -11.99 -0.71
C ALA A 21 12.13 -11.08 0.39
N PRO A 22 13.34 -11.37 0.90
CA PRO A 22 14.05 -10.47 1.79
C PRO A 22 14.13 -9.06 1.21
N PHE A 23 13.82 -8.09 2.06
CA PHE A 23 13.91 -6.67 1.81
C PHE A 23 14.39 -6.01 3.08
N HIS A 24 15.01 -4.84 3.03
CA HIS A 24 15.34 -4.13 4.25
C HIS A 24 15.12 -2.64 4.00
N LYS A 25 14.07 -2.10 4.62
CA LYS A 25 13.79 -0.68 4.58
C LYS A 25 13.22 -0.22 5.90
N LYS A 26 13.77 0.88 6.40
CA LYS A 26 13.22 1.59 7.55
C LYS A 26 12.19 2.60 7.05
N ILE A 27 11.01 2.59 7.67
CA ILE A 27 9.93 3.53 7.39
C ILE A 27 9.65 4.28 8.68
N SER A 28 9.71 5.61 8.60
CA SER A 28 9.27 6.47 9.69
C SER A 28 7.79 6.79 9.47
N VAL A 29 6.97 6.57 10.49
CA VAL A 29 5.57 6.99 10.50
C VAL A 29 5.41 8.35 11.18
N ALA A 30 4.22 8.93 11.11
CA ALA A 30 3.92 10.28 11.59
C ALA A 30 4.23 10.52 13.09
N ASN A 31 4.16 9.49 13.94
CA ASN A 31 4.50 9.58 15.36
C ASN A 31 6.02 9.45 15.64
N LYS A 32 6.87 9.49 14.60
CA LYS A 32 8.33 9.28 14.65
C LYS A 32 8.77 7.87 15.07
N GLU A 33 7.86 6.92 15.18
CA GLU A 33 8.24 5.51 15.27
C GLU A 33 8.87 5.06 13.96
N VAL A 34 9.93 4.27 14.07
CA VAL A 34 10.64 3.70 12.92
C VAL A 34 10.36 2.22 12.88
N PHE A 35 9.71 1.78 11.81
CA PHE A 35 9.45 0.37 11.55
C PHE A 35 10.45 -0.16 10.53
N THR A 36 10.93 -1.38 10.76
CA THR A 36 11.72 -2.10 9.75
C THR A 36 10.79 -3.03 9.00
N ILE A 37 10.83 -2.92 7.67
CA ILE A 37 10.17 -3.86 6.77
C ILE A 37 11.23 -4.79 6.21
N ASP A 38 11.08 -6.07 6.53
CA ASP A 38 12.06 -7.11 6.19
C ASP A 38 11.67 -7.92 4.94
N LEU A 39 10.47 -7.70 4.41
CA LEU A 39 9.92 -8.50 3.32
C LEU A 39 9.12 -7.66 2.32
N ILE A 40 9.33 -7.98 1.04
CA ILE A 40 8.63 -7.41 -0.11
C ILE A 40 8.14 -8.56 -1.00
N SER A 41 7.06 -8.34 -1.74
CA SER A 41 6.63 -9.27 -2.79
C SER A 41 7.74 -9.49 -3.84
N ARG A 42 7.91 -10.75 -4.27
CA ARG A 42 8.83 -11.17 -5.34
C ARG A 42 8.43 -10.61 -6.70
N LYS A 43 7.13 -10.58 -6.97
CA LYS A 43 6.52 -10.07 -8.20
C LYS A 43 5.53 -8.97 -7.87
N SER A 44 5.24 -8.11 -8.84
CA SER A 44 4.14 -7.14 -8.71
C SER A 44 2.83 -7.89 -8.50
N ILE A 45 2.01 -7.36 -7.61
CA ILE A 45 0.67 -7.85 -7.30
C ILE A 45 -0.33 -6.92 -7.97
N GLY A 46 -1.33 -7.49 -8.63
CA GLY A 46 -2.39 -6.76 -9.29
C GLY A 46 -3.52 -6.48 -8.33
N PHE A 47 -3.88 -5.21 -8.17
CA PHE A 47 -5.03 -4.78 -7.39
C PHE A 47 -6.04 -4.09 -8.29
N GLU A 48 -7.27 -4.59 -8.31
CA GLU A 48 -8.40 -3.88 -8.91
C GLU A 48 -8.97 -2.91 -7.88
N ILE A 49 -8.40 -1.70 -7.84
CA ILE A 49 -8.80 -0.64 -6.90
C ILE A 49 -10.09 0.05 -7.39
N PHE A 50 -10.22 0.17 -8.72
CA PHE A 50 -11.43 0.65 -9.40
C PHE A 50 -11.87 -0.40 -10.41
N ALA A 51 -13.18 -0.52 -10.60
CA ALA A 51 -13.78 -1.51 -11.49
C ALA A 51 -13.16 -1.43 -12.90
N GLY A 52 -12.63 -2.55 -13.38
CA GLY A 52 -11.98 -2.67 -14.69
C GLY A 52 -10.56 -2.09 -14.78
N GLN A 53 -9.98 -1.61 -13.67
CA GLN A 53 -8.62 -1.05 -13.63
C GLN A 53 -7.73 -1.79 -12.64
N THR A 54 -6.93 -2.73 -13.16
CA THR A 54 -5.89 -3.41 -12.38
C THR A 54 -4.61 -2.59 -12.34
N THR A 55 -4.17 -2.25 -11.14
CA THR A 55 -2.90 -1.56 -10.88
C THR A 55 -1.87 -2.55 -10.36
N TRP A 56 -0.68 -2.56 -10.95
CA TRP A 56 0.39 -3.49 -10.61
C TRP A 56 1.53 -2.79 -9.88
N PHE A 57 1.87 -3.27 -8.69
CA PHE A 57 3.02 -2.81 -7.91
C PHE A 57 3.49 -3.86 -6.92
N ARG A 58 4.72 -3.70 -6.43
CA ARG A 58 5.25 -4.56 -5.36
C ARG A 58 4.75 -4.05 -4.02
N VAL A 59 4.31 -4.96 -3.17
CA VAL A 59 3.83 -4.67 -1.81
C VAL A 59 4.84 -5.05 -0.75
N LEU A 60 4.84 -4.31 0.34
CA LEU A 60 5.60 -4.58 1.56
C LEU A 60 4.79 -5.47 2.50
N LYS A 61 5.48 -6.30 3.27
CA LYS A 61 4.85 -7.17 4.26
C LYS A 61 4.90 -6.51 5.64
N SER A 62 3.78 -6.42 6.35
CA SER A 62 3.76 -6.00 7.76
C SER A 62 2.58 -6.59 8.55
N TYR A 63 2.85 -7.03 9.77
CA TYR A 63 1.82 -7.45 10.74
C TYR A 63 1.18 -6.27 11.50
N LEU A 64 1.67 -5.04 11.28
CA LEU A 64 1.17 -3.85 11.98
C LEU A 64 -0.22 -3.42 11.49
N LEU A 65 -0.66 -3.95 10.36
CA LEU A 65 -1.97 -3.64 9.83
C LEU A 65 -3.05 -4.41 10.61
N LYS A 66 -3.98 -3.66 11.21
CA LYS A 66 -5.28 -4.22 11.66
C LYS A 66 -6.23 -4.54 10.50
N LYS A 67 -5.74 -4.42 9.26
CA LYS A 67 -6.48 -4.58 7.99
C LYS A 67 -5.63 -5.41 7.04
N ASP A 68 -6.23 -5.94 5.99
CA ASP A 68 -5.51 -6.79 5.04
C ASP A 68 -4.57 -6.00 4.12
N VAL A 69 -4.96 -4.78 3.73
CA VAL A 69 -4.22 -3.94 2.79
C VAL A 69 -4.23 -2.48 3.28
N LEU A 70 -3.08 -1.82 3.16
CA LEU A 70 -2.96 -0.36 3.27
C LEU A 70 -2.36 0.17 1.97
N PHE A 71 -3.21 0.77 1.12
CA PHE A 71 -2.74 1.48 -0.08
C PHE A 71 -2.15 2.83 0.32
N GLU A 72 -0.93 3.07 -0.16
CA GLU A 72 -0.27 4.36 -0.03
C GLU A 72 -0.25 5.11 -1.38
N PHE A 73 0.52 6.19 -1.44
CA PHE A 73 0.56 7.06 -2.62
C PHE A 73 1.18 6.38 -3.86
N ASP A 74 1.93 5.29 -3.68
CA ASP A 74 2.47 4.48 -4.77
C ASP A 74 1.37 3.86 -5.64
N ALA A 75 0.26 3.44 -5.02
CA ALA A 75 -0.93 2.98 -5.73
C ALA A 75 -1.60 4.16 -6.44
N PHE A 76 -1.72 5.31 -5.78
CA PHE A 76 -2.39 6.49 -6.34
C PHE A 76 -1.75 7.01 -7.64
N TYR A 77 -0.42 7.16 -7.68
CA TYR A 77 0.27 7.66 -8.89
C TYR A 77 0.23 6.66 -10.06
N ARG A 78 0.04 5.37 -9.78
CA ARG A 78 -0.02 4.32 -10.81
C ARG A 78 -1.40 4.17 -11.43
N ILE A 79 -2.44 4.66 -10.77
CA ILE A 79 -3.78 4.68 -11.33
C ILE A 79 -3.88 5.91 -12.24
N HIS A 80 -4.17 5.70 -13.53
CA HIS A 80 -4.44 6.79 -14.45
C HIS A 80 -5.86 7.33 -14.21
N GLY A 81 -5.96 8.60 -13.79
CA GLY A 81 -7.23 9.34 -13.77
C GLY A 81 -7.93 9.64 -12.42
N PRO A 82 -7.51 9.17 -11.23
CA PRO A 82 -8.18 9.57 -10.01
C PRO A 82 -7.79 11.01 -9.67
N GLN A 83 -8.73 11.94 -9.89
CA GLN A 83 -8.65 13.32 -9.43
C GLN A 83 -9.59 13.50 -8.24
N ILE A 84 -9.06 13.86 -7.08
CA ILE A 84 -9.87 14.36 -5.98
C ILE A 84 -10.29 15.78 -6.34
N LYS A 85 -11.50 15.95 -6.87
CA LYS A 85 -12.04 17.28 -7.17
C LYS A 85 -12.48 17.95 -5.86
N PRO A 86 -12.05 19.19 -5.55
CA PRO A 86 -12.41 19.89 -4.32
C PRO A 86 -13.92 19.94 -4.09
N THR A 87 -14.70 20.10 -5.16
CA THR A 87 -16.17 20.20 -5.15
C THR A 87 -16.91 18.89 -4.87
N ARG A 88 -16.21 17.75 -4.80
CA ARG A 88 -16.80 16.42 -4.55
C ARG A 88 -16.38 15.80 -3.23
N LEU A 89 -15.75 16.57 -2.35
CA LEU A 89 -15.57 16.21 -0.94
C LEU A 89 -16.89 16.42 -0.21
N SER A 90 -17.58 15.32 0.09
CA SER A 90 -18.76 15.32 0.94
C SER A 90 -18.49 14.46 2.18
N TYR A 91 -19.00 14.89 3.32
CA TYR A 91 -19.04 14.08 4.52
C TYR A 91 -20.44 13.47 4.65
N LYS A 92 -20.54 12.17 4.94
CA LYS A 92 -21.80 11.60 5.42
C LYS A 92 -21.96 11.97 6.89
N ARG A 93 -23.15 12.44 7.27
CA ARG A 93 -23.58 12.46 8.67
C ARG A 93 -23.88 11.05 9.14
#